data_AF-A0A919Z3Z7-F1
#
_entry.id   AF-A0A919Z3Z7-F1
#
_cell.length_a   1.000
_cell.length_b   1.000
_cell.length_c   1.000
_cell.angle_alpha   90.00
_cell.angle_beta   90.00
_cell.angle_gamma   90.00
#
_symmetry.space_group_name_H-M   'P 1'
#
loop_
_entity.id
_entity.type
_entity.pdbx_description
1 polymer ?
#
loop_
_entity_poly.entity_id
_entity_poly.type
_entity_poly.pdbx_seq_one_letter_code
_entity_poly.pdbx_strand_id
1 'polypeptide(L)'
;MAQKETDAFWQASLGDLKRGYEEDGLGYTCLLCGEQTEKGIVYPKDEVLYEAERFMRLHIEQAHGSVFAYLIGLNKKWTGLTDHQNHLLQLFYEGKSDAEIQRETGIGSASTIRNHRFVLKEKERQSRIFLALMELLKEKDTQAPAFVGVHRTATIVDDRYNLTEDENEELLRKFFPEGVDGTLAKFPHKQKHKLVVLRQLAQRFETGRTYPEQEVNAILEQAYPDYVTVRRYLIDYGFLDREEDGSAYWRKEQPVAGQAPAAPDQPRKARPKPQPAEPGIYQIRNTRNGKVLVVRTRGLKSMNGKRFELRLGAYANRELQREWNEYGEDAFAFEVLEKLEPKPEDPQEEKRALAELETKWLEDLQPYGERGYHKAPAN
;
A
#
# COMPACT_ATOMS: atom_id res chain seq x y z
N MET A 1 -9.71 -21.60 -6.48
CA MET A 1 -8.77 -21.26 -7.57
C MET A 1 -8.01 -19.94 -7.36
N ALA A 2 -8.35 -19.11 -6.36
CA ALA A 2 -7.75 -17.80 -6.11
C ALA A 2 -6.36 -17.79 -5.40
N GLN A 3 -5.86 -18.93 -4.92
CA GLN A 3 -4.54 -19.01 -4.28
C GLN A 3 -3.37 -18.75 -5.26
N LYS A 4 -3.56 -19.04 -6.56
CA LYS A 4 -2.48 -19.07 -7.56
C LYS A 4 -1.94 -17.69 -7.96
N GLU A 5 -2.75 -16.63 -7.96
CA GLU A 5 -2.38 -15.34 -8.56
C GLU A 5 -1.34 -14.55 -7.76
N THR A 6 -1.32 -14.69 -6.43
CA THR A 6 -0.35 -13.99 -5.56
C THR A 6 0.99 -14.69 -5.43
N ASP A 7 1.02 -16.01 -5.58
CA ASP A 7 2.24 -16.81 -5.42
C ASP A 7 3.06 -16.89 -6.71
N ALA A 8 2.41 -16.91 -7.89
CA ALA A 8 3.08 -17.04 -9.18
C ALA A 8 4.16 -15.96 -9.39
N PHE A 9 3.88 -14.68 -9.09
CA PHE A 9 4.86 -13.60 -9.22
C PHE A 9 6.10 -13.80 -8.32
N TRP A 10 5.93 -14.22 -7.07
CA TRP A 10 7.04 -14.37 -6.12
C TRP A 10 7.83 -15.67 -6.32
N GLN A 11 7.23 -16.65 -6.98
CA GLN A 11 7.84 -17.94 -7.31
C GLN A 11 8.39 -17.99 -8.73
N ALA A 12 8.04 -17.01 -9.57
CA ALA A 12 8.49 -16.91 -10.95
C ALA A 12 10.01 -16.83 -11.06
N SER A 13 10.55 -17.47 -12.11
CA SER A 13 11.97 -17.38 -12.41
C SER A 13 12.37 -15.93 -12.76
N LEU A 14 13.66 -15.60 -12.64
CA LEU A 14 14.16 -14.29 -13.09
C LEU A 14 13.87 -14.03 -14.58
N GLY A 15 13.83 -15.09 -15.40
CA GLY A 15 13.46 -15.00 -16.81
C GLY A 15 11.99 -14.59 -16.98
N ASP A 16 11.09 -15.25 -16.26
CA ASP A 16 9.64 -14.99 -16.30
C ASP A 16 9.30 -13.61 -15.74
N LEU A 17 9.94 -13.21 -14.64
CA LEU A 17 9.82 -11.87 -14.10
C LEU A 17 10.24 -10.79 -15.09
N LYS A 18 11.29 -11.01 -15.89
CA LYS A 18 11.75 -10.03 -16.89
C LYS A 18 10.84 -9.91 -18.10
N ARG A 19 10.25 -11.02 -18.56
CA ARG A 19 9.26 -11.00 -19.66
C ARG A 19 7.87 -10.53 -19.18
N GLY A 20 7.58 -10.67 -17.88
CA GLY A 20 6.36 -10.20 -17.22
C GLY A 20 5.20 -11.19 -17.28
N TYR A 21 5.43 -12.41 -17.76
CA TYR A 21 4.44 -13.48 -17.83
C TYR A 21 5.12 -14.84 -17.60
N GLU A 22 4.38 -15.76 -17.01
CA GLU A 22 4.73 -17.18 -16.99
C GLU A 22 4.03 -17.89 -18.14
N GLU A 23 4.62 -18.98 -18.57
CA GLU A 23 4.07 -19.84 -19.60
C GLU A 23 3.82 -21.22 -19.01
N ASP A 24 2.63 -21.75 -19.27
CA ASP A 24 2.31 -23.13 -18.97
C ASP A 24 2.00 -23.92 -20.26
N GLY A 25 1.62 -25.18 -20.09
CA GLY A 25 1.29 -26.06 -21.22
C GLY A 25 0.09 -25.57 -22.06
N LEU A 26 -0.79 -24.75 -21.47
CA LEU A 26 -2.06 -24.34 -22.06
C LEU A 26 -2.03 -22.88 -22.53
N GLY A 27 -1.15 -22.04 -21.98
CA GLY A 27 -1.25 -20.61 -22.17
C GLY A 27 -0.12 -19.80 -21.56
N TYR A 28 -0.41 -18.50 -21.41
CA TYR A 28 0.45 -17.52 -20.76
C TYR A 28 -0.37 -16.78 -19.70
N THR A 29 0.22 -16.57 -18.53
CA THR A 29 -0.37 -15.82 -17.42
C THR A 29 0.49 -14.59 -17.14
N CYS A 30 -0.11 -13.41 -17.18
CA CYS A 30 0.57 -12.17 -16.85
C CYS A 30 0.95 -12.18 -15.36
N LEU A 31 2.26 -12.13 -15.05
CA LEU A 31 2.72 -12.09 -13.67
C LEU A 31 2.37 -10.75 -12.98
N LEU A 32 2.05 -9.71 -13.75
CA LEU A 32 1.76 -8.36 -13.24
C LEU A 32 0.29 -8.14 -12.89
N CYS A 33 -0.64 -8.96 -13.37
CA CYS A 33 -2.07 -8.80 -13.05
C CYS A 33 -2.89 -10.10 -13.02
N GLY A 34 -2.38 -11.21 -13.55
CA GLY A 34 -3.10 -12.48 -13.60
C GLY A 34 -3.87 -12.73 -14.90
N GLU A 35 -3.94 -11.76 -15.83
CA GLU A 35 -4.57 -11.94 -17.14
C GLU A 35 -4.02 -13.19 -17.85
N GLN A 36 -4.89 -13.99 -18.45
CA GLN A 36 -4.52 -15.24 -19.11
C GLN A 36 -4.80 -15.20 -20.60
N THR A 37 -3.92 -15.86 -21.37
CA THR A 37 -4.12 -16.12 -22.79
C THR A 37 -3.86 -17.59 -23.07
N GLU A 38 -4.63 -18.22 -23.94
CA GLU A 38 -4.58 -19.64 -24.24
C GLU A 38 -3.95 -19.88 -25.62
N LYS A 39 -3.03 -20.84 -25.69
CA LYS A 39 -2.36 -21.23 -26.93
C LYS A 39 -3.38 -21.78 -27.92
N GLY A 40 -3.21 -21.46 -29.20
CA GLY A 40 -4.15 -21.84 -30.26
C GLY A 40 -5.37 -20.93 -30.40
N ILE A 41 -5.59 -20.01 -29.45
CA ILE A 41 -6.56 -18.92 -29.60
C ILE A 41 -5.87 -17.71 -30.26
N VAL A 42 -6.61 -17.07 -31.16
CA VAL A 42 -6.20 -15.83 -31.82
C VAL A 42 -7.00 -14.67 -31.22
N TYR A 43 -6.29 -13.67 -30.72
CA TYR A 43 -6.87 -12.56 -29.98
C TYR A 43 -6.97 -11.31 -30.87
N PRO A 44 -8.18 -10.81 -31.16
CA PRO A 44 -8.37 -9.58 -31.94
C PRO A 44 -8.14 -8.32 -31.09
N LYS A 45 -7.35 -7.38 -31.60
CA LYS A 45 -7.16 -6.05 -31.00
C LYS A 45 -6.85 -5.02 -32.07
N ASP A 46 -7.60 -3.91 -32.10
CA ASP A 46 -7.42 -2.80 -33.03
C ASP A 46 -7.29 -3.27 -34.50
N GLU A 47 -8.22 -4.14 -34.93
CA GLU A 47 -8.29 -4.77 -36.26
C GLU A 47 -7.15 -5.74 -36.60
N VAL A 48 -6.20 -5.96 -35.68
CA VAL A 48 -5.10 -6.92 -35.83
C VAL A 48 -5.40 -8.19 -35.04
N LEU A 49 -5.06 -9.33 -35.62
CA LEU A 49 -5.15 -10.63 -34.98
C LEU A 49 -3.79 -11.03 -34.41
N TYR A 50 -3.74 -11.34 -33.12
CA TYR A 50 -2.51 -11.70 -32.41
C TYR A 50 -2.55 -13.14 -31.91
N GLU A 51 -1.44 -13.86 -32.04
CA GLU A 51 -1.22 -15.10 -31.31
C GLU A 51 -1.11 -14.82 -29.80
N ALA A 52 -1.49 -15.80 -28.97
CA ALA A 52 -1.58 -15.68 -27.52
C ALA A 52 -0.35 -15.02 -26.86
N GLU A 53 0.88 -15.44 -27.20
CA GLU A 53 2.10 -14.85 -26.63
C GLU A 53 2.25 -13.37 -27.01
N ARG A 54 2.02 -13.04 -28.28
CA ARG A 54 2.14 -11.66 -28.77
C ARG A 54 1.08 -10.78 -28.13
N PHE A 55 -0.13 -11.30 -27.96
CA PHE A 55 -1.20 -10.62 -27.25
C PHE A 55 -0.85 -10.39 -25.77
N MET A 56 -0.25 -11.37 -25.08
CA MET A 56 0.22 -11.22 -23.71
C MET A 56 1.26 -10.09 -23.58
N ARG A 57 2.23 -10.02 -24.51
CA ARG A 57 3.21 -8.92 -24.53
C ARG A 57 2.55 -7.57 -24.80
N LEU A 58 1.59 -7.51 -25.71
CA LEU A 58 0.82 -6.29 -25.98
C LEU A 58 0.02 -5.85 -24.76
N HIS A 59 -0.63 -6.79 -24.05
CA HIS A 59 -1.30 -6.54 -22.79
C HIS A 59 -0.34 -5.91 -21.78
N ILE A 60 0.88 -6.45 -21.62
CA ILE A 60 1.86 -5.89 -20.69
C ILE A 60 2.24 -4.46 -21.07
N GLU A 61 2.46 -4.18 -22.34
CA GLU A 61 2.78 -2.83 -22.82
C GLU A 61 1.62 -1.84 -22.60
N GLN A 62 0.38 -2.26 -22.84
CA GLN A 62 -0.79 -1.37 -22.75
C GLN A 62 -1.35 -1.21 -21.33
N ALA A 63 -1.39 -2.29 -20.55
CA ALA A 63 -1.88 -2.28 -19.19
C ALA A 63 -0.78 -1.77 -18.25
N HIS A 64 0.44 -2.29 -18.35
CA HIS A 64 1.49 -2.07 -17.35
C HIS A 64 2.60 -1.12 -17.82
N GLY A 65 2.52 -0.62 -19.06
CA GLY A 65 3.53 0.22 -19.69
C GLY A 65 4.78 -0.57 -20.08
N SER A 66 5.50 -1.07 -19.10
CA SER A 66 6.58 -2.04 -19.27
C SER A 66 6.81 -2.81 -17.97
N VAL A 67 7.44 -3.97 -18.07
CA VAL A 67 7.86 -4.74 -16.89
C VAL A 67 8.76 -3.90 -15.97
N PHE A 68 9.67 -3.09 -16.54
CA PHE A 68 10.54 -2.23 -15.75
C PHE A 68 9.75 -1.15 -15.00
N ALA A 69 8.88 -0.42 -15.70
CA ALA A 69 8.03 0.62 -15.11
C ALA A 69 7.14 0.04 -14.00
N TYR A 70 6.66 -1.17 -14.20
CA TYR A 70 5.90 -1.91 -13.22
C TYR A 70 6.74 -2.25 -11.96
N LEU A 71 7.88 -2.92 -12.14
CA LEU A 71 8.73 -3.38 -11.03
C LEU A 71 9.28 -2.22 -10.19
N ILE A 72 9.64 -1.10 -10.83
CA ILE A 72 10.17 0.07 -10.12
C ILE A 72 9.10 0.85 -9.35
N GLY A 73 7.83 0.68 -9.75
CA GLY A 73 6.66 1.22 -9.05
C GLY A 73 6.24 0.43 -7.81
N LEU A 74 6.85 -0.75 -7.57
CA LEU A 74 6.58 -1.52 -6.36
C LEU A 74 7.04 -0.77 -5.10
N ASN A 75 6.37 -1.05 -3.97
CA ASN A 75 6.71 -0.46 -2.68
C ASN A 75 8.20 -0.69 -2.34
N LYS A 76 8.85 0.31 -1.71
CA LYS A 76 10.22 0.22 -1.18
C LYS A 76 10.51 -1.05 -0.36
N LYS A 77 9.52 -1.61 0.34
CA LYS A 77 9.67 -2.88 1.07
C LYS A 77 9.89 -4.08 0.15
N TRP A 78 9.41 -4.03 -1.10
CA TRP A 78 9.62 -5.06 -2.13
C TRP A 78 10.91 -4.87 -2.88
N THR A 79 11.19 -3.65 -3.32
CA THR A 79 12.37 -3.36 -4.14
C THR A 79 13.64 -3.26 -3.30
N GLY A 80 13.53 -2.90 -2.01
CA GLY A 80 14.66 -2.57 -1.16
C GLY A 80 15.36 -1.26 -1.56
N LEU A 81 14.73 -0.47 -2.44
CA LEU A 81 15.27 0.75 -3.02
C LEU A 81 14.65 2.00 -2.40
N THR A 82 15.45 3.03 -2.16
CA THR A 82 14.94 4.35 -1.78
C THR A 82 14.28 5.06 -2.97
N ASP A 83 13.41 6.03 -2.71
CA ASP A 83 12.77 6.82 -3.79
C ASP A 83 13.81 7.45 -4.72
N HIS A 84 14.93 7.92 -4.14
CA HIS A 84 16.06 8.43 -4.90
C HIS A 84 16.72 7.36 -5.78
N GLN A 85 16.92 6.14 -5.27
CA GLN A 85 17.48 5.03 -6.04
C GLN A 85 16.54 4.59 -7.17
N ASN A 86 15.23 4.55 -6.92
CA ASN A 86 14.21 4.29 -7.95
C ASN A 86 14.28 5.33 -9.06
N HIS A 87 14.30 6.63 -8.71
CA HIS A 87 14.40 7.68 -9.71
C HIS A 87 15.68 7.58 -10.55
N LEU A 88 16.83 7.33 -9.92
CA LEU A 88 18.09 7.13 -10.65
C LEU A 88 18.03 5.92 -11.61
N LEU A 89 17.44 4.81 -11.19
CA LEU A 89 17.28 3.62 -12.04
C LEU A 89 16.36 3.89 -13.24
N GLN A 90 15.31 4.69 -13.09
CA GLN A 90 14.47 5.13 -14.22
C GLN A 90 15.30 5.91 -15.24
N LEU A 91 16.08 6.90 -14.79
CA LEU A 91 16.95 7.67 -15.67
C LEU A 91 18.02 6.81 -16.35
N PHE A 92 18.56 5.80 -15.66
CA PHE A 92 19.48 4.83 -16.25
C PHE A 92 18.80 3.97 -17.31
N TYR A 93 17.55 3.57 -17.09
CA TYR A 93 16.76 2.78 -18.02
C TYR A 93 16.40 3.57 -19.28
N GLU A 94 16.16 4.88 -19.16
CA GLU A 94 15.99 5.81 -20.28
C GLU A 94 17.28 6.01 -21.10
N GLY A 95 18.42 5.47 -20.65
CA GLY A 95 19.70 5.58 -21.35
C GLY A 95 20.43 6.91 -21.14
N LYS A 96 20.02 7.73 -20.17
CA LYS A 96 20.65 9.03 -19.89
C LYS A 96 22.10 8.88 -19.42
N SER A 97 22.95 9.77 -19.90
CA SER A 97 24.35 9.88 -19.49
C SER A 97 24.49 10.48 -18.09
N ASP A 98 25.64 10.28 -17.44
CA ASP A 98 25.88 10.78 -16.09
C ASP A 98 25.80 12.32 -16.00
N ALA A 99 26.16 13.02 -17.07
CA ALA A 99 26.07 14.48 -17.15
C ALA A 99 24.61 14.97 -17.30
N GLU A 100 23.78 14.24 -18.03
CA GLU A 100 22.35 14.56 -18.16
C GLU A 100 21.63 14.32 -16.83
N ILE A 101 21.90 13.19 -16.19
CA ILE A 101 21.32 12.84 -14.89
C ILE A 101 21.72 13.86 -13.83
N GLN A 102 22.99 14.25 -13.79
CA GLN A 102 23.46 15.30 -12.88
C GLN A 102 22.62 16.59 -13.01
N ARG A 103 22.39 17.05 -14.25
CA ARG A 103 21.60 18.26 -14.53
C ARG A 103 20.14 18.12 -14.10
N GLU A 104 19.55 16.96 -14.34
CA GLU A 104 18.14 16.70 -14.05
C GLU A 104 17.86 16.51 -12.56
N THR A 105 18.72 15.78 -11.85
CA THR A 105 18.52 15.50 -10.42
C THR A 105 19.09 16.57 -9.50
N GLY A 106 19.81 17.56 -10.03
CA GLY A 106 20.49 18.60 -9.24
C GLY A 106 21.62 18.06 -8.35
N ILE A 107 22.17 16.88 -8.65
CA ILE A 107 23.28 16.29 -7.88
C ILE A 107 24.56 17.07 -8.17
N GLY A 108 25.38 17.33 -7.15
CA GLY A 108 26.54 18.23 -7.27
C GLY A 108 27.63 17.79 -8.24
N SER A 109 27.73 16.51 -8.62
CA SER A 109 28.73 16.05 -9.59
C SER A 109 28.34 14.78 -10.35
N ALA A 110 28.78 14.65 -11.61
CA ALA A 110 28.70 13.42 -12.39
C ALA A 110 29.45 12.24 -11.72
N SER A 111 30.48 12.53 -10.92
CA SER A 111 31.19 11.51 -10.12
C SER A 111 30.28 10.87 -9.07
N THR A 112 29.35 11.63 -8.50
CA THR A 112 28.35 11.11 -7.57
C THR A 112 27.39 10.14 -8.27
N ILE A 113 26.97 10.44 -9.51
CA ILE A 113 26.13 9.52 -10.31
C ILE A 113 26.87 8.21 -10.61
N ARG A 114 28.15 8.29 -10.98
CA ARG A 114 29.01 7.10 -11.16
C ARG A 114 29.10 6.26 -9.90
N ASN A 115 29.24 6.89 -8.74
CA ASN A 115 29.25 6.19 -7.45
C ASN A 115 27.90 5.49 -7.18
N HIS A 116 26.76 6.15 -7.46
CA HIS A 116 25.45 5.50 -7.35
C HIS A 116 25.32 4.27 -8.25
N ARG A 117 25.78 4.34 -9.52
CA ARG A 117 25.82 3.18 -10.41
C ARG A 117 26.68 2.04 -9.84
N PHE A 118 27.86 2.37 -9.31
CA PHE A 118 28.76 1.40 -8.71
C PHE A 118 28.10 0.67 -7.52
N VAL A 119 27.51 1.41 -6.58
CA VAL A 119 26.82 0.84 -5.41
C VAL A 119 25.62 -0.02 -5.82
N LEU A 120 24.85 0.40 -6.82
CA LEU A 120 23.73 -0.41 -7.34
C LEU A 120 24.22 -1.71 -8.02
N LYS A 121 25.34 -1.66 -8.74
CA LYS A 121 25.98 -2.85 -9.32
C LYS A 121 26.56 -3.79 -8.27
N GLU A 122 27.08 -3.24 -7.17
CA GLU A 122 27.51 -4.04 -6.02
C GLU A 122 26.32 -4.76 -5.38
N LYS A 123 25.21 -4.05 -5.14
CA LYS A 123 23.96 -4.65 -4.67
C LYS A 123 23.47 -5.77 -5.61
N GLU A 124 23.50 -5.56 -6.93
CA GLU A 124 23.12 -6.61 -7.91
C GLU A 124 23.93 -7.91 -7.71
N ARG A 125 25.26 -7.78 -7.52
CA ARG A 125 26.13 -8.93 -7.27
C ARG A 125 25.83 -9.60 -5.93
N GLN A 126 25.65 -8.82 -4.87
CA GLN A 126 25.30 -9.32 -3.54
C GLN A 126 23.96 -10.05 -3.55
N SER A 127 22.93 -9.47 -4.18
CA SER A 127 21.61 -10.10 -4.33
C SER A 127 21.68 -11.39 -5.12
N ARG A 128 22.50 -11.48 -6.18
CA ARG A 128 22.70 -12.71 -6.93
C ARG A 128 23.30 -13.82 -6.08
N ILE A 129 24.35 -13.52 -5.33
CA ILE A 129 24.99 -14.50 -4.43
C ILE A 129 24.00 -14.91 -3.32
N PHE A 130 23.31 -13.94 -2.72
CA PHE A 130 22.33 -14.20 -1.68
C PHE A 130 21.18 -15.08 -2.17
N LEU A 131 20.62 -14.80 -3.35
CA LEU A 131 19.57 -15.62 -3.94
C LEU A 131 20.04 -17.07 -4.15
N ALA A 132 21.25 -17.27 -4.69
CA ALA A 132 21.81 -18.60 -4.86
C ALA A 132 21.98 -19.34 -3.52
N LEU A 133 22.43 -18.65 -2.46
CA LEU A 133 22.51 -19.24 -1.12
C LEU A 133 21.13 -19.65 -0.58
N MET A 134 20.11 -18.82 -0.81
CA MET A 134 18.74 -19.12 -0.37
C MET A 134 18.12 -20.30 -1.13
N GLU A 135 18.39 -20.43 -2.43
CA GLU A 135 17.95 -21.58 -3.23
C GLU A 135 18.62 -22.88 -2.75
N LEU A 136 19.94 -22.87 -2.58
CA LEU A 136 20.69 -24.02 -2.04
C LEU A 136 20.23 -24.43 -0.63
N LEU A 137 19.82 -23.46 0.20
CA LEU A 137 19.27 -23.75 1.51
C LEU A 137 17.91 -24.46 1.39
N LYS A 138 17.02 -23.98 0.52
CA LYS A 138 15.71 -24.60 0.27
C LYS A 138 15.81 -26.03 -0.26
N GLU A 139 16.83 -26.34 -1.05
CA GLU A 139 17.05 -27.72 -1.55
C GLU A 139 17.36 -28.72 -0.44
N LYS A 140 17.91 -28.27 0.69
CA LYS A 140 18.29 -29.12 1.82
C LYS A 140 17.33 -29.04 3.00
N ASP A 141 16.70 -27.89 3.20
CA ASP A 141 15.86 -27.62 4.35
C ASP A 141 14.43 -28.10 4.11
N THR A 142 14.19 -29.38 4.42
CA THR A 142 12.85 -29.99 4.38
C THR A 142 12.02 -29.68 5.62
N GLN A 143 12.58 -28.98 6.62
CA GLN A 143 11.92 -28.66 7.89
C GLN A 143 11.54 -27.18 8.00
N ALA A 144 11.99 -26.34 7.07
CA ALA A 144 11.58 -24.94 7.01
C ALA A 144 10.05 -24.84 6.93
N PRO A 145 9.40 -24.08 7.84
CA PRO A 145 7.97 -23.87 7.76
C PRO A 145 7.64 -23.09 6.48
N ALA A 146 6.60 -23.53 5.78
CA ALA A 146 6.07 -22.79 4.63
C ALA A 146 5.41 -21.51 5.15
N PHE A 147 5.84 -20.35 4.64
CA PHE A 147 5.30 -19.05 5.01
C PHE A 147 4.29 -18.59 3.97
N VAL A 148 3.18 -18.01 4.44
CA VAL A 148 2.19 -17.41 3.55
C VAL A 148 2.78 -16.18 2.88
N GLY A 149 2.77 -16.17 1.55
CA GLY A 149 3.24 -15.06 0.74
C GLY A 149 2.56 -13.73 1.10
N VAL A 150 3.32 -12.65 1.05
CA VAL A 150 2.77 -11.32 1.27
C VAL A 150 2.05 -10.84 0.02
N HIS A 151 0.83 -10.33 0.17
CA HIS A 151 0.09 -9.80 -0.97
C HIS A 151 0.71 -8.49 -1.47
N ARG A 152 0.66 -8.31 -2.78
CA ARG A 152 1.46 -7.28 -3.48
C ARG A 152 0.98 -5.85 -3.18
N THR A 153 -0.28 -5.72 -2.78
CA THR A 153 -0.95 -4.46 -2.44
C THR A 153 -0.85 -4.11 -0.95
N ALA A 154 -0.07 -4.87 -0.18
CA ALA A 154 0.15 -4.62 1.24
C ALA A 154 0.66 -3.19 1.46
N THR A 155 -0.14 -2.40 2.19
CA THR A 155 0.21 -1.02 2.53
C THR A 155 1.41 -0.97 3.48
N ILE A 156 1.57 -1.99 4.33
CA ILE A 156 2.64 -2.14 5.31
C ILE A 156 3.03 -3.61 5.42
N VAL A 157 4.30 -3.96 5.17
CA VAL A 157 4.84 -5.32 5.38
C VAL A 157 5.64 -5.36 6.70
N ASP A 158 5.02 -5.79 7.79
CA ASP A 158 5.65 -5.93 9.11
C ASP A 158 5.42 -7.35 9.69
N ASP A 159 5.72 -7.56 10.97
CA ASP A 159 5.60 -8.85 11.67
C ASP A 159 4.20 -9.51 11.55
N ARG A 160 3.16 -8.76 11.18
CA ARG A 160 1.84 -9.35 10.87
C ARG A 160 1.85 -10.35 9.72
N TYR A 161 2.86 -10.31 8.84
CA TYR A 161 3.06 -11.23 7.72
C TYR A 161 3.97 -12.41 8.03
N ASN A 162 4.58 -12.43 9.22
CA ASN A 162 5.31 -13.58 9.71
C ASN A 162 4.30 -14.68 10.10
N LEU A 163 3.74 -15.34 9.09
CA LEU A 163 2.61 -16.26 9.22
C LEU A 163 2.95 -17.52 8.44
N THR A 164 2.94 -18.67 9.11
CA THR A 164 3.11 -19.96 8.43
C THR A 164 1.80 -20.42 7.81
N GLU A 165 1.87 -21.32 6.82
CA GLU A 165 0.69 -21.92 6.20
C GLU A 165 -0.16 -22.68 7.23
N ASP A 166 0.48 -23.43 8.13
CA ASP A 166 -0.19 -24.12 9.24
C ASP A 166 -0.91 -23.13 10.18
N GLU A 167 -0.23 -22.07 10.62
CA GLU A 167 -0.85 -21.01 11.44
C GLU A 167 -2.04 -20.38 10.71
N ASN A 168 -1.93 -20.17 9.39
CA ASN A 168 -3.00 -19.61 8.58
C ASN A 168 -4.22 -20.53 8.54
N GLU A 169 -4.04 -21.83 8.30
CA GLU A 169 -5.13 -22.81 8.30
C GLU A 169 -5.81 -22.92 9.66
N GLU A 170 -5.04 -22.98 10.74
CA GLU A 170 -5.58 -23.02 12.11
C GLU A 170 -6.43 -21.78 12.42
N LEU A 171 -5.94 -20.60 12.04
CA LEU A 171 -6.67 -19.36 12.23
C LEU A 171 -7.94 -19.31 11.37
N LEU A 172 -7.90 -19.78 10.12
CA LEU A 172 -9.09 -19.86 9.28
C LEU A 172 -10.15 -20.78 9.88
N ARG A 173 -9.79 -22.01 10.30
CA ARG A 173 -10.72 -22.94 10.96
C ARG A 173 -11.31 -22.35 12.24
N LYS A 174 -10.51 -21.58 12.99
CA LYS A 174 -10.93 -20.94 14.23
C LYS A 174 -11.93 -19.80 14.03
N PHE A 175 -11.76 -18.99 12.97
CA PHE A 175 -12.60 -17.82 12.73
C PHE A 175 -13.79 -18.10 11.80
N PHE A 176 -13.69 -19.12 10.95
CA PHE A 176 -14.71 -19.56 10.01
C PHE A 176 -15.18 -21.00 10.31
N PRO A 177 -16.00 -21.20 11.37
CA PRO A 177 -16.38 -22.54 11.82
C PRO A 177 -17.25 -23.31 10.82
N GLU A 178 -17.97 -22.60 9.95
CA GLU A 178 -18.85 -23.17 8.91
C GLU A 178 -18.13 -23.32 7.55
N GLY A 179 -16.81 -23.12 7.52
CA GLY A 179 -16.00 -23.10 6.30
C GLY A 179 -15.65 -21.69 5.84
N VAL A 180 -14.63 -21.57 4.99
CA VAL A 180 -13.99 -20.29 4.62
C VAL A 180 -14.89 -19.29 3.89
N ASP A 181 -15.98 -19.78 3.31
CA ASP A 181 -17.03 -18.98 2.66
C ASP A 181 -18.20 -18.65 3.61
N GLY A 182 -18.22 -19.27 4.80
CA GLY A 182 -19.24 -19.10 5.83
C GLY A 182 -19.07 -17.83 6.67
N THR A 183 -19.79 -17.76 7.78
CA THR A 183 -19.82 -16.58 8.65
C THR A 183 -18.62 -16.54 9.62
N LEU A 184 -18.24 -15.33 10.03
CA LEU A 184 -17.21 -15.13 11.05
C LEU A 184 -17.78 -15.33 12.45
N ALA A 185 -17.15 -16.19 13.25
CA ALA A 185 -17.52 -16.36 14.65
C ALA A 185 -17.28 -15.08 15.48
N LYS A 186 -16.18 -14.37 15.19
CA LYS A 186 -15.86 -13.06 15.76
C LYS A 186 -14.78 -12.35 14.93
N PHE A 187 -14.78 -11.03 14.92
CA PHE A 187 -13.70 -10.28 14.31
C PHE A 187 -12.46 -10.22 15.24
N PRO A 188 -11.25 -10.58 14.77
CA PRO A 188 -10.07 -10.62 15.61
C PRO A 188 -9.53 -9.24 16.00
N HIS A 189 -8.97 -9.11 17.22
CA HIS A 189 -8.26 -7.90 17.64
C HIS A 189 -6.78 -7.88 17.24
N LYS A 190 -6.11 -9.05 17.21
CA LYS A 190 -4.69 -9.17 16.87
C LYS A 190 -4.44 -8.89 15.38
N GLN A 191 -3.42 -8.09 15.08
CA GLN A 191 -3.09 -7.64 13.71
C GLN A 191 -2.83 -8.81 12.74
N LYS A 192 -2.05 -9.82 13.15
CA LYS A 192 -1.80 -11.05 12.36
C LYS A 192 -3.09 -11.79 12.03
N HIS A 193 -4.01 -11.92 12.99
CA HIS A 193 -5.28 -12.62 12.78
C HIS A 193 -6.24 -11.81 11.89
N LYS A 194 -6.25 -10.48 12.04
CA LYS A 194 -6.99 -9.59 11.13
C LYS A 194 -6.52 -9.80 9.70
N LEU A 195 -5.21 -9.86 9.46
CA LEU A 195 -4.66 -10.10 8.13
C LEU A 195 -5.20 -11.41 7.52
N VAL A 196 -5.22 -12.51 8.28
CA VAL A 196 -5.74 -13.81 7.82
C VAL A 196 -7.21 -13.71 7.42
N VAL A 197 -8.04 -13.16 8.31
CA VAL A 197 -9.48 -13.01 8.06
C VAL A 197 -9.74 -12.08 6.87
N LEU A 198 -9.08 -10.93 6.80
CA LEU A 198 -9.24 -9.96 5.72
C LEU A 198 -8.78 -10.52 4.37
N ARG A 199 -7.67 -11.28 4.36
CA ARG A 199 -7.18 -11.97 3.17
C ARG A 199 -8.22 -12.96 2.64
N GLN A 200 -8.89 -13.70 3.53
CA GLN A 200 -9.95 -14.63 3.12
C GLN A 200 -11.19 -13.88 2.61
N LEU A 201 -11.65 -12.85 3.33
CA LEU A 201 -12.83 -12.06 2.92
C LEU A 201 -12.62 -11.33 1.59
N ALA A 202 -11.38 -10.90 1.30
CA ALA A 202 -11.05 -10.27 0.03
C ALA A 202 -11.29 -11.19 -1.19
N GLN A 203 -11.28 -12.52 -1.00
CA GLN A 203 -11.56 -13.49 -2.07
C GLN A 203 -13.03 -13.50 -2.50
N ARG A 204 -13.94 -12.88 -1.72
CA ARG A 204 -15.35 -12.71 -2.11
C ARG A 204 -15.56 -11.65 -3.19
N PHE A 205 -14.51 -10.89 -3.50
CA PHE A 205 -14.52 -9.88 -4.54
C PHE A 205 -13.74 -10.38 -5.76
N GLU A 206 -14.43 -10.40 -6.90
CA GLU A 206 -13.84 -10.65 -8.21
C GLU A 206 -12.84 -9.55 -8.55
N THR A 207 -11.78 -9.97 -9.23
CA THR A 207 -10.75 -9.10 -9.81
C THR A 207 -11.30 -8.39 -11.05
N GLY A 208 -10.80 -7.18 -11.35
CA GLY A 208 -11.20 -6.35 -12.48
C GLY A 208 -12.62 -5.76 -12.41
N ARG A 209 -13.38 -6.04 -11.34
CA ARG A 209 -14.76 -5.57 -11.15
C ARG A 209 -14.86 -4.42 -10.16
N THR A 210 -15.68 -3.43 -10.51
CA THR A 210 -16.10 -2.34 -9.61
C THR A 210 -17.46 -2.65 -8.98
N TYR A 211 -17.60 -2.30 -7.71
CA TYR A 211 -18.76 -2.57 -6.87
C TYR A 211 -19.27 -1.26 -6.28
N PRO A 212 -20.58 -1.00 -6.32
CA PRO A 212 -21.16 0.09 -5.55
C PRO A 212 -21.13 -0.22 -4.05
N GLU A 213 -21.15 0.82 -3.21
CA GLU A 213 -21.07 0.69 -1.76
C GLU A 213 -22.07 -0.33 -1.17
N GLN A 214 -23.32 -0.29 -1.67
CA GLN A 214 -24.40 -1.16 -1.20
C GLN A 214 -24.11 -2.64 -1.47
N GLU A 215 -23.49 -2.95 -2.61
CA GLU A 215 -23.15 -4.33 -2.95
C GLU A 215 -21.99 -4.83 -2.09
N VAL A 216 -20.97 -4.00 -1.86
CA VAL A 216 -19.88 -4.33 -0.93
C VAL A 216 -20.44 -4.62 0.47
N ASN A 217 -21.38 -3.80 0.94
CA ASN A 217 -22.01 -3.99 2.23
C ASN A 217 -22.76 -5.32 2.29
N ALA A 218 -23.57 -5.62 1.27
CA ALA A 218 -24.31 -6.88 1.20
C ALA A 218 -23.38 -8.11 1.20
N ILE A 219 -22.26 -8.06 0.49
CA ILE A 219 -21.25 -9.15 0.46
C ILE A 219 -20.62 -9.33 1.85
N LEU A 220 -20.27 -8.24 2.51
CA LEU A 220 -19.60 -8.28 3.81
C LEU A 220 -20.54 -8.58 4.97
N GLU A 221 -21.81 -8.16 4.89
CA GLU A 221 -22.85 -8.43 5.90
C GLU A 221 -23.15 -9.92 6.01
N GLN A 222 -23.07 -10.65 4.89
CA GLN A 222 -23.12 -12.12 4.89
C GLN A 222 -21.95 -12.76 5.65
N ALA A 223 -20.82 -12.06 5.80
CA ALA A 223 -19.66 -12.56 6.53
C ALA A 223 -19.68 -12.15 8.01
N TYR A 224 -20.04 -10.90 8.31
CA TYR A 224 -20.02 -10.36 9.66
C TYR A 224 -20.95 -9.13 9.81
N PRO A 225 -21.74 -9.01 10.90
CA PRO A 225 -22.71 -7.92 11.06
C PRO A 225 -22.09 -6.52 11.05
N ASP A 226 -20.89 -6.34 11.61
CA ASP A 226 -20.15 -5.07 11.52
C ASP A 226 -19.34 -5.00 10.22
N TYR A 227 -20.06 -5.00 9.10
CA TYR A 227 -19.47 -4.94 7.76
C TYR A 227 -18.74 -3.62 7.51
N VAL A 228 -19.10 -2.54 8.20
CA VAL A 228 -18.46 -1.21 8.08
C VAL A 228 -17.02 -1.28 8.56
N THR A 229 -16.77 -1.88 9.74
CA THR A 229 -15.42 -2.08 10.25
C THR A 229 -14.59 -3.00 9.35
N VAL A 230 -15.20 -4.09 8.85
CA VAL A 230 -14.54 -5.02 7.92
C VAL A 230 -14.12 -4.31 6.64
N ARG A 231 -15.05 -3.57 6.02
CA ARG A 231 -14.80 -2.78 4.79
C ARG A 231 -13.67 -1.79 4.97
N ARG A 232 -13.67 -1.07 6.11
CA ARG A 232 -12.61 -0.12 6.46
C ARG A 232 -11.25 -0.82 6.54
N TYR A 233 -11.18 -1.96 7.22
CA TYR A 233 -9.94 -2.71 7.33
C TYR A 233 -9.47 -3.35 6.01
N LEU A 234 -10.39 -3.80 5.16
CA LEU A 234 -10.05 -4.28 3.82
C LEU A 234 -9.35 -3.19 3.00
N ILE A 235 -9.79 -1.93 3.12
CA ILE A 235 -9.09 -0.79 2.50
C ILE A 235 -7.75 -0.52 3.19
N ASP A 236 -7.77 -0.44 4.53
CA ASP A 236 -6.59 -0.04 5.30
C ASP A 236 -5.40 -1.00 5.09
N TYR A 237 -5.68 -2.30 4.96
CA TYR A 237 -4.67 -3.34 4.70
C TYR A 237 -4.30 -3.45 3.21
N GLY A 238 -5.02 -2.75 2.33
CA GLY A 238 -4.74 -2.71 0.89
C GLY A 238 -5.36 -3.86 0.10
N PHE A 239 -6.42 -4.50 0.59
CA PHE A 239 -7.17 -5.50 -0.15
C PHE A 239 -8.24 -4.89 -1.07
N LEU A 240 -8.87 -3.78 -0.65
CA LEU A 240 -9.81 -3.00 -1.45
C LEU A 240 -9.29 -1.57 -1.66
N ASP A 241 -9.77 -0.90 -2.69
CA ASP A 241 -9.71 0.55 -2.84
C ASP A 241 -11.12 1.11 -3.03
N ARG A 242 -11.24 2.44 -3.00
CA ARG A 242 -12.50 3.13 -3.25
C ARG A 242 -12.30 4.52 -3.85
N GLU A 243 -13.35 5.04 -4.48
CA GLU A 243 -13.46 6.46 -4.76
C GLU A 243 -13.56 7.28 -3.45
N GLU A 244 -13.10 8.54 -3.49
CA GLU A 244 -13.03 9.39 -2.28
C GLU A 244 -14.43 9.61 -1.65
N ASP A 245 -15.44 9.76 -2.50
CA ASP A 245 -16.86 9.89 -2.15
C ASP A 245 -17.53 8.56 -1.74
N GLY A 246 -16.85 7.43 -1.97
CA GLY A 246 -17.34 6.10 -1.65
C GLY A 246 -18.37 5.54 -2.63
N SER A 247 -18.58 6.14 -3.81
CA SER A 247 -19.55 5.60 -4.77
C SER A 247 -19.15 4.23 -5.33
N ALA A 248 -17.85 3.99 -5.50
CA ALA A 248 -17.33 2.75 -6.03
C ALA A 248 -16.17 2.20 -5.19
N TYR A 249 -16.11 0.87 -5.15
CA TYR A 249 -15.08 0.06 -4.52
C TYR A 249 -14.59 -0.98 -5.52
N TRP A 250 -13.35 -1.41 -5.39
CA TRP A 250 -12.82 -2.52 -6.18
C TRP A 250 -11.78 -3.25 -5.36
N ARG A 251 -11.59 -4.54 -5.65
CA ARG A 251 -10.45 -5.25 -5.11
C ARG A 251 -9.19 -4.60 -5.63
N LYS A 252 -8.28 -4.25 -4.73
CA LYS A 252 -6.95 -3.79 -5.13
C LYS A 252 -6.28 -4.92 -5.85
N GLU A 253 -6.30 -4.82 -7.16
CA GLU A 253 -5.22 -5.29 -7.97
C GLU A 253 -4.08 -4.30 -7.93
N GLN A 254 -2.94 -4.80 -8.38
CA GLN A 254 -1.72 -4.04 -8.42
C GLN A 254 -1.90 -2.70 -9.15
N PRO A 255 -1.06 -1.68 -8.82
CA PRO A 255 -1.08 -0.43 -9.55
C PRO A 255 -0.79 -0.69 -11.02
N VAL A 256 -1.82 -0.52 -11.84
CA VAL A 256 -1.70 -0.39 -13.28
C VAL A 256 -0.92 0.89 -13.53
N ALA A 257 0.35 0.78 -13.93
CA ALA A 257 1.15 1.95 -14.29
C ALA A 257 0.56 2.58 -15.56
N GLY A 258 -0.44 3.45 -15.39
CA GLY A 258 -1.10 4.17 -16.48
C GLY A 258 -2.63 4.12 -16.50
N GLN A 259 -3.30 3.29 -15.69
CA GLN A 259 -4.77 3.28 -15.62
C GLN A 259 -5.26 3.71 -14.23
N ALA A 260 -5.94 4.86 -14.19
CA ALA A 260 -7.00 5.04 -13.21
C ALA A 260 -8.08 3.97 -13.49
N PRO A 261 -8.68 3.35 -12.46
CA PRO A 261 -9.74 2.36 -12.65
C PRO A 261 -10.81 2.92 -13.59
N ALA A 262 -11.31 2.08 -14.50
CA ALA A 262 -12.40 2.46 -15.37
C ALA A 262 -13.67 2.69 -14.52
N ALA A 263 -13.93 3.95 -14.17
CA ALA A 263 -15.28 4.39 -13.82
C ALA A 263 -16.12 4.45 -15.11
N PRO A 264 -17.41 4.09 -15.06
CA PRO A 264 -18.27 4.01 -16.23
C PRO A 264 -18.42 5.38 -16.89
N ASP A 265 -18.19 5.41 -18.21
CA ASP A 265 -18.44 6.46 -19.20
C ASP A 265 -18.83 7.86 -18.66
N GLN A 266 -17.91 8.49 -17.92
CA GLN A 266 -18.01 9.91 -17.57
C GLN A 266 -16.67 10.60 -17.90
N PRO A 267 -16.71 11.82 -18.44
CA PRO A 267 -15.50 12.55 -18.80
C PRO A 267 -14.62 12.71 -17.56
N ARG A 268 -13.40 12.14 -17.65
CA ARG A 268 -12.36 12.23 -16.62
C ARG A 268 -12.18 13.70 -16.25
N LYS A 269 -12.66 14.09 -15.06
CA LYS A 269 -12.21 15.34 -14.43
C LYS A 269 -10.70 15.21 -14.30
N ALA A 270 -9.96 16.20 -14.81
CA ALA A 270 -8.52 16.26 -14.69
C ALA A 270 -8.10 15.89 -13.27
N ARG A 271 -7.03 15.07 -13.11
CA ARG A 271 -6.39 14.85 -11.81
C ARG A 271 -6.34 16.20 -11.11
N PRO A 272 -6.88 16.35 -9.88
CA PRO A 272 -6.74 17.60 -9.17
C PRO A 272 -5.26 17.92 -9.18
N LYS A 273 -4.89 19.08 -9.75
CA LYS A 273 -3.53 19.59 -9.60
C LYS A 273 -3.19 19.44 -8.11
N PRO A 274 -2.01 18.91 -7.73
CA PRO A 274 -1.67 18.76 -6.32
C PRO A 274 -1.94 20.10 -5.65
N GLN A 275 -2.97 20.13 -4.82
CA GLN A 275 -3.35 21.35 -4.13
C GLN A 275 -2.15 21.73 -3.27
N PRO A 276 -1.81 23.03 -3.18
CA PRO A 276 -0.70 23.47 -2.36
C PRO A 276 -0.86 22.86 -0.96
N ALA A 277 0.20 22.21 -0.46
CA ALA A 277 0.17 21.67 0.89
C ALA A 277 -0.13 22.81 1.86
N GLU A 278 -1.23 22.68 2.61
CA GLU A 278 -1.70 23.64 3.61
C GLU A 278 -1.02 23.33 4.97
N PRO A 279 0.05 24.03 5.35
CA PRO A 279 0.65 23.90 6.68
C PRO A 279 -0.29 24.45 7.74
N GLY A 280 -0.27 23.86 8.94
CA GLY A 280 -1.08 24.32 10.05
C GLY A 280 -1.01 23.42 11.28
N ILE A 281 -1.88 23.75 12.23
CA ILE A 281 -2.07 23.02 13.49
C ILE A 281 -3.49 22.43 13.48
N TYR A 282 -3.60 21.18 13.90
CA TYR A 282 -4.89 20.53 14.15
C TYR A 282 -4.85 19.79 15.49
N GLN A 283 -6.02 19.44 16.01
CA GLN A 283 -6.14 18.62 17.20
C GLN A 283 -6.83 17.28 16.92
N ILE A 284 -6.49 16.28 17.75
CA ILE A 284 -7.26 15.06 17.91
C ILE A 284 -7.95 15.15 19.28
N ARG A 285 -9.27 15.33 19.30
CA ARG A 285 -10.06 15.44 20.52
C ARG A 285 -10.85 14.16 20.76
N ASN A 286 -10.69 13.57 21.93
CA ASN A 286 -11.58 12.53 22.42
C ASN A 286 -12.86 13.19 22.95
N THR A 287 -13.99 12.90 22.32
CA THR A 287 -15.30 13.48 22.65
C THR A 287 -15.91 12.87 23.92
N ARG A 288 -15.37 11.75 24.42
CA ARG A 288 -15.84 11.09 25.65
C ARG A 288 -15.28 11.71 26.92
N ASN A 289 -14.00 12.09 26.92
CA ASN A 289 -13.31 12.60 28.10
C ASN A 289 -12.72 14.00 27.91
N GLY A 290 -12.83 14.59 26.71
CA GLY A 290 -12.36 15.93 26.41
C GLY A 290 -10.83 16.05 26.23
N LYS A 291 -10.07 14.95 26.33
CA LYS A 291 -8.61 14.98 26.13
C LYS A 291 -8.28 15.37 24.69
N VAL A 292 -7.27 16.22 24.51
CA VAL A 292 -6.81 16.67 23.20
C VAL A 292 -5.33 16.36 22.94
N LEU A 293 -4.98 16.11 21.68
CA LEU A 293 -3.61 16.07 21.18
C LEU A 293 -3.45 17.13 20.10
N VAL A 294 -2.67 18.17 20.36
CA VAL A 294 -2.26 19.16 19.36
C VAL A 294 -1.17 18.56 18.45
N VAL A 295 -1.32 18.70 17.14
CA VAL A 295 -0.37 18.19 16.14
C VAL A 295 -0.05 19.27 15.11
N ARG A 296 1.25 19.54 14.94
CA ARG A 296 1.80 20.36 13.86
C ARG A 296 1.99 19.56 12.59
N THR A 297 1.65 20.14 11.43
CA THR A 297 1.85 19.52 10.12
C THR A 297 2.17 20.53 9.01
N ARG A 298 2.91 20.07 8.00
CA ARG A 298 3.13 20.81 6.75
C ARG A 298 1.99 20.65 5.74
N GLY A 299 1.03 19.78 6.03
CA GLY A 299 -0.12 19.52 5.18
C GLY A 299 -1.27 18.94 6.01
N LEU A 300 -2.35 19.69 6.16
CA LEU A 300 -3.50 19.30 7.00
C LEU A 300 -4.13 17.94 6.60
N LYS A 301 -3.99 17.51 5.35
CA LYS A 301 -4.39 16.14 4.93
C LYS A 301 -3.66 15.02 5.69
N SER A 302 -2.56 15.30 6.39
CA SER A 302 -1.87 14.33 7.24
C SER A 302 -2.76 13.76 8.36
N MET A 303 -3.85 14.45 8.73
CA MET A 303 -4.86 13.94 9.66
C MET A 303 -5.34 12.53 9.28
N ASN A 304 -5.53 12.27 7.98
CA ASN A 304 -5.96 10.97 7.48
C ASN A 304 -4.91 9.88 7.76
N GLY A 305 -3.63 10.20 7.57
CA GLY A 305 -2.52 9.28 7.89
C GLY A 305 -2.43 8.99 9.39
N LYS A 306 -2.73 9.97 10.23
CA LYS A 306 -2.69 9.82 11.70
C LYS A 306 -3.89 9.03 12.24
N ARG A 307 -5.07 9.27 11.68
CA ARG A 307 -6.28 8.44 11.87
C ARG A 307 -6.02 6.99 11.45
N PHE A 308 -5.33 6.79 10.33
CA PHE A 308 -4.92 5.48 9.84
C PHE A 308 -3.91 4.78 10.78
N GLU A 309 -2.86 5.47 11.24
CA GLU A 309 -1.92 4.94 12.25
C GLU A 309 -2.66 4.45 13.52
N LEU A 310 -3.65 5.22 13.98
CA LEU A 310 -4.49 4.87 15.13
C LEU A 310 -5.36 3.64 14.86
N ARG A 311 -6.00 3.52 13.69
CA ARG A 311 -6.75 2.31 13.29
C ARG A 311 -5.89 1.05 13.26
N LEU A 312 -4.64 1.20 12.86
CA LEU A 312 -3.67 0.10 12.79
C LEU A 312 -3.08 -0.28 14.14
N GLY A 313 -3.34 0.48 15.21
CA GLY A 313 -2.74 0.19 16.52
C GLY A 313 -1.26 0.59 16.61
N ALA A 314 -0.76 1.38 15.66
CA ALA A 314 0.66 1.70 15.50
C ALA A 314 1.01 3.15 15.92
N TYR A 315 0.06 3.87 16.52
CA TYR A 315 0.29 5.25 16.92
C TYR A 315 1.26 5.35 18.10
N ALA A 316 2.23 6.26 17.99
CA ALA A 316 3.31 6.39 18.98
C ALA A 316 2.81 6.75 20.39
N ASN A 317 1.72 7.52 20.49
CA ASN A 317 1.11 7.85 21.77
C ASN A 317 0.27 6.68 22.27
N ARG A 318 0.84 5.89 23.20
CA ARG A 318 0.21 4.68 23.75
C ARG A 318 -1.09 4.94 24.49
N GLU A 319 -1.24 6.11 25.14
CA GLU A 319 -2.46 6.47 25.85
C GLU A 319 -3.59 6.76 24.86
N LEU A 320 -3.33 7.63 23.88
CA LEU A 320 -4.30 7.91 22.81
C LEU A 320 -4.65 6.63 22.05
N GLN A 321 -3.67 5.78 21.75
CA GLN A 321 -3.91 4.50 21.06
C GLN A 321 -4.77 3.54 21.89
N ARG A 322 -4.56 3.48 23.21
CA ARG A 322 -5.36 2.64 24.11
C ARG A 322 -6.80 3.13 24.16
N GLU A 323 -7.00 4.43 24.39
CA GLU A 323 -8.35 5.03 24.43
C GLU A 323 -9.05 4.95 23.07
N TRP A 324 -8.30 5.05 21.96
CA TRP A 324 -8.82 4.81 20.61
C TRP A 324 -9.37 3.40 20.44
N ASN A 325 -8.64 2.40 20.95
CA ASN A 325 -9.07 1.01 20.88
C ASN A 325 -10.27 0.72 21.80
N GLU A 326 -10.41 1.46 22.89
CA GLU A 326 -11.47 1.30 23.88
C GLU A 326 -12.77 1.99 23.46
N TYR A 327 -12.70 3.27 23.10
CA TYR A 327 -13.88 4.09 22.78
C TYR A 327 -14.29 4.03 21.31
N GLY A 328 -13.41 3.52 20.44
CA GLY A 328 -13.64 3.45 19.00
C GLY A 328 -13.40 4.79 18.29
N GLU A 329 -13.24 4.73 16.97
CA GLU A 329 -12.90 5.90 16.13
C GLU A 329 -13.92 7.03 16.23
N ASP A 330 -15.21 6.71 16.35
CA ASP A 330 -16.30 7.70 16.38
C ASP A 330 -16.26 8.58 17.64
N ALA A 331 -15.51 8.15 18.67
CA ALA A 331 -15.23 8.96 19.85
C ALA A 331 -14.13 10.00 19.63
N PHE A 332 -13.55 10.12 18.43
CA PHE A 332 -12.42 11.03 18.17
C PHE A 332 -12.67 11.97 16.99
N ALA A 333 -12.62 13.27 17.28
CA ALA A 333 -12.71 14.33 16.30
C ALA A 333 -11.31 14.81 15.88
N PHE A 334 -11.11 15.00 14.57
CA PHE A 334 -9.89 15.63 14.02
C PHE A 334 -10.29 16.99 13.48
N GLU A 335 -9.75 18.05 14.08
CA GLU A 335 -10.23 19.41 13.86
C GLU A 335 -9.05 20.33 13.58
N VAL A 336 -9.13 21.09 12.50
CA VAL A 336 -8.13 22.13 12.18
C VAL A 336 -8.28 23.27 13.18
N LEU A 337 -7.19 23.61 13.87
CA LEU A 337 -7.15 24.72 14.80
C LEU A 337 -6.77 26.02 14.07
N GLU A 338 -5.69 25.98 13.30
CA GLU A 338 -5.18 27.17 12.60
C GLU A 338 -4.38 26.77 11.36
N LYS A 339 -4.66 27.44 10.23
CA LYS A 339 -3.86 27.34 9.01
C LYS A 339 -2.73 28.37 9.07
N LEU A 340 -1.54 27.99 8.62
CA LEU A 340 -0.42 28.94 8.51
C LEU A 340 -0.54 29.71 7.18
N GLU A 341 -1.07 30.93 7.25
CA GLU A 341 -1.25 31.84 6.12
C GLU A 341 -0.70 33.26 6.43
N PRO A 342 0.13 33.85 5.54
CA PRO A 342 0.65 33.27 4.31
C PRO A 342 1.69 32.17 4.60
N LYS A 343 1.78 31.20 3.69
CA LYS A 343 2.80 30.16 3.73
C LYS A 343 4.18 30.76 3.36
N PRO A 344 5.18 30.73 4.25
CA PRO A 344 6.53 31.20 3.91
C PRO A 344 7.16 30.38 2.78
N GLU A 345 7.93 31.02 1.90
CA GLU A 345 8.67 30.33 0.83
C GLU A 345 9.90 29.58 1.39
N ASP A 346 10.55 30.12 2.42
CA ASP A 346 11.68 29.46 3.08
C ASP A 346 11.19 28.33 4.02
N PRO A 347 11.63 27.07 3.79
CA PRO A 347 11.31 25.96 4.68
C PRO A 347 11.74 26.14 6.14
N GLN A 348 12.76 26.96 6.43
CA GLN A 348 13.15 27.26 7.80
C GLN A 348 12.18 28.22 8.49
N GLU A 349 11.73 29.26 7.78
CA GLU A 349 10.70 30.18 8.27
C GLU A 349 9.36 29.47 8.47
N GLU A 350 8.94 28.61 7.54
CA GLU A 350 7.73 27.78 7.71
C GLU A 350 7.82 26.92 8.98
N LYS A 351 8.99 26.30 9.22
CA LYS A 351 9.21 25.47 10.41
C LYS A 351 9.13 26.29 11.70
N ARG A 352 9.67 27.52 11.72
CA ARG A 352 9.61 28.43 12.87
C ARG A 352 8.19 28.91 13.14
N ALA A 353 7.50 29.41 12.11
CA ALA A 353 6.12 29.88 12.23
C ALA A 353 5.17 28.76 12.70
N LEU A 354 5.33 27.55 12.18
CA LEU A 354 4.57 26.40 12.69
C LEU A 354 4.92 26.06 14.15
N ALA A 355 6.18 26.23 14.58
CA ALA A 355 6.56 26.02 15.98
C ALA A 355 5.90 27.04 16.91
N GLU A 356 5.85 28.31 16.49
CA GLU A 356 5.19 29.39 17.24
C GLU A 356 3.67 29.15 17.36
N LEU A 357 3.02 28.73 16.27
CA LEU A 357 1.62 28.33 16.29
C LEU A 357 1.39 27.13 17.21
N GLU A 358 2.26 26.12 17.16
CA GLU A 358 2.18 24.96 18.06
C GLU A 358 2.28 25.40 19.53
N THR A 359 3.25 26.27 19.87
CA THR A 359 3.40 26.82 21.23
C THR A 359 2.15 27.59 21.66
N LYS A 360 1.62 28.48 20.83
CA LYS A 360 0.38 29.23 21.10
C LYS A 360 -0.77 28.29 21.47
N TRP A 361 -0.98 27.23 20.69
CA TRP A 361 -2.08 26.29 20.93
C TRP A 361 -1.83 25.35 22.13
N LEU A 362 -0.57 25.03 22.43
CA LEU A 362 -0.21 24.30 23.64
C LEU A 362 -0.47 25.13 24.90
N GLU A 363 -0.20 26.44 24.85
CA GLU A 363 -0.47 27.38 25.96
C GLU A 363 -1.97 27.59 26.18
N ASP A 364 -2.76 27.72 25.11
CA ASP A 364 -4.21 27.94 25.18
C ASP A 364 -4.97 26.69 25.64
N LEU A 365 -4.69 25.54 25.03
CA LEU A 365 -5.44 24.31 25.33
C LEU A 365 -4.94 23.56 26.56
N GLN A 366 -3.69 23.82 26.98
CA GLN A 366 -2.98 23.10 28.06
C GLN A 366 -3.23 21.58 28.03
N PRO A 367 -2.88 20.89 26.93
CA PRO A 367 -3.31 19.52 26.65
C PRO A 367 -2.48 18.48 27.40
N TYR A 368 -2.27 18.69 28.70
CA TYR A 368 -1.41 17.89 29.56
C TYR A 368 -2.23 17.19 30.66
N GLY A 369 -1.75 16.05 31.15
CA GLY A 369 -2.39 15.30 32.24
C GLY A 369 -3.81 14.89 31.89
N GLU A 370 -4.78 15.23 32.75
CA GLU A 370 -6.20 14.87 32.53
C GLU A 370 -6.84 15.58 31.33
N ARG A 371 -6.22 16.67 30.83
CA ARG A 371 -6.78 17.50 29.75
C ARG A 371 -6.25 17.15 28.36
N GLY A 372 -5.26 16.27 28.25
CA GLY A 372 -4.76 15.89 26.94
C GLY A 372 -3.64 14.86 26.93
N TYR A 373 -3.20 14.56 25.72
CA TYR A 373 -2.26 13.47 25.46
C TYR A 373 -0.80 13.92 25.38
N HIS A 374 -0.51 15.20 25.62
CA HIS A 374 0.86 15.70 25.67
C HIS A 374 1.52 15.39 27.01
N LYS A 375 2.82 15.10 26.98
CA LYS A 375 3.63 15.06 28.20
C LYS A 375 3.84 16.48 28.68
N ALA A 376 3.63 16.72 29.97
CA ALA A 376 3.94 18.00 30.57
C ALA A 376 5.43 18.33 30.35
N PRO A 377 5.79 19.58 30.01
CA PRO A 377 7.17 19.99 29.99
C PRO A 377 7.80 19.73 31.37
N ALA A 378 9.02 19.19 31.38
CA ALA A 378 9.76 19.03 32.62
C ALA A 378 10.05 20.44 33.17
N ASN A 379 9.55 20.72 34.38
CA ASN A 379 9.86 21.95 35.12
C ASN A 379 11.35 22.07 35.44
#